data_AF-A0A431HPA5-F1
#
_entry.id   AF-A0A431HPA5-F1
#
_cell.length_a   1.000
_cell.length_b   1.000
_cell.length_c   1.000
_cell.angle_alpha   90.00
_cell.angle_beta   90.00
_cell.angle_gamma   90.00
#
_symmetry.space_group_name_H-M   'P 1'
#
loop_
_entity.id
_entity.type
_entity.pdbx_description
1 polymer ?
#
loop_
_entity_poly.entity_id
_entity_poly.type
_entity_poly.pdbx_seq_one_letter_code
_entity_poly.pdbx_strand_id
1 'polypeptide(L)' 'MQKGTSEKVSEILCDCLGLNSIDMNSNLDHLGTESIDYMDLNFRLEKVFQKKIEISYKTGQDIVDFLEKN' A
#
# COMPACT_ATOMS: atom_id res chain seq x y z
N MET A 1 16.08 -0.77 -14.05
CA MET A 1 16.22 -1.25 -12.65
C MET A 1 14.84 -1.66 -12.19
N GLN A 2 14.66 -2.86 -11.63
CA GLN A 2 13.36 -3.23 -11.05
C GLN A 2 13.20 -2.43 -9.76
N LYS A 3 12.08 -1.69 -9.61
CA LYS A 3 11.74 -0.99 -8.37
C LYS A 3 11.53 -2.00 -7.25
N GLY A 4 11.99 -1.66 -6.05
CA GLY A 4 11.81 -2.49 -4.85
C GLY A 4 10.33 -2.61 -4.45
N THR A 5 9.99 -3.61 -3.63
CA THR A 5 8.61 -3.79 -3.12
C THR A 5 8.12 -2.53 -2.43
N SER A 6 8.93 -1.95 -1.55
CA SER A 6 8.62 -0.71 -0.83
C SER A 6 8.34 0.47 -1.77
N GLU A 7 9.17 0.68 -2.80
CA GLU A 7 8.95 1.75 -3.78
C GLU A 7 7.63 1.59 -4.54
N LYS A 8 7.29 0.37 -4.96
CA LYS A 8 6.02 0.09 -5.65
C LYS A 8 4.82 0.29 -4.74
N VAL A 9 4.88 -0.16 -3.49
CA VAL A 9 3.79 0.06 -2.53
C VAL A 9 3.61 1.56 -2.26
N SER A 10 4.71 2.30 -2.09
CA SER A 10 4.68 3.75 -1.90
C SER A 10 4.03 4.46 -3.09
N GLU A 11 4.36 4.09 -4.32
CA GLU A 11 3.73 4.64 -5.54
C GLU A 11 2.22 4.38 -5.58
N ILE A 12 1.78 3.16 -5.28
CA ILE A 12 0.36 2.82 -5.26
C ILE A 12 -0.39 3.62 -4.19
N LEU A 13 0.20 3.76 -3.00
CA LEU A 13 -0.38 4.55 -1.91
C LEU A 13 -0.49 6.02 -2.30
N CYS A 14 0.55 6.58 -2.90
CA CYS A 14 0.55 7.96 -3.37
C CYS A 14 -0.52 8.20 -4.44
N ASP A 15 -0.62 7.29 -5.42
CA ASP A 15 -1.59 7.38 -6.50
C ASP A 15 -3.05 7.23 -6.01
N CYS A 16 -3.31 6.33 -5.05
CA CYS A 16 -4.65 6.16 -4.47
C CYS A 16 -5.06 7.36 -3.61
N LEU A 17 -4.14 7.87 -2.80
CA LEU A 17 -4.45 8.92 -1.82
C LEU A 17 -4.23 10.34 -2.36
N GLY A 18 -3.78 10.49 -3.61
CA GLY A 18 -3.48 11.78 -4.22
C GLY A 18 -2.31 12.51 -3.55
N LEU A 19 -1.34 11.77 -3.03
CA LEU A 19 -0.17 12.30 -2.34
C LEU A 19 1.04 12.36 -3.27
N ASN A 20 1.95 13.31 -3.06
CA ASN A 20 3.23 13.35 -3.78
C ASN A 20 4.28 12.40 -3.18
N SER A 21 4.15 12.10 -1.88
CA SER A 21 5.04 11.23 -1.13
C SER A 21 4.34 10.78 0.15
N ILE A 22 4.69 9.58 0.63
CA ILE A 22 4.17 9.03 1.88
C ILE A 22 5.32 8.44 2.71
N ASP A 23 5.29 8.65 4.03
CA ASP A 23 6.12 7.86 4.94
C ASP A 23 5.45 6.51 5.16
N MET A 24 6.17 5.43 4.83
CA MET A 24 5.67 4.06 4.89
C MET A 24 5.24 3.62 6.29
N ASN A 25 5.67 4.31 7.34
CA ASN A 25 5.27 4.04 8.74
C ASN A 25 4.10 4.91 9.22
N SER A 26 3.62 5.85 8.38
CA SER A 26 2.46 6.67 8.73
C SER A 26 1.19 5.84 8.77
N ASN A 27 0.35 6.10 9.77
CA ASN A 27 -0.99 5.50 9.83
C ASN A 27 -1.85 6.10 8.71
N LEU A 28 -2.32 5.25 7.80
CA LEU A 28 -3.16 5.62 6.66
C LEU A 28 -4.46 6.28 7.10
N ASP A 29 -5.05 5.88 8.24
CA ASP A 29 -6.26 6.51 8.77
C ASP A 29 -6.04 8.01 9.06
N HIS A 30 -4.82 8.42 9.44
CA HIS A 30 -4.49 9.83 9.69
C HIS A 30 -4.27 10.63 8.41
N LEU A 31 -4.15 9.96 7.26
CA LEU A 31 -4.01 10.59 5.94
C LEU A 31 -5.38 10.81 5.27
N GLY A 32 -6.47 10.50 5.97
CA GLY A 32 -7.83 10.64 5.45
C GLY A 32 -8.32 9.44 4.65
N THR A 33 -7.65 8.29 4.74
CA THR A 33 -8.05 7.05 4.08
C THR A 33 -9.37 6.55 4.65
N GLU A 34 -10.36 6.35 3.77
CA GLU A 34 -11.65 5.76 4.10
C GLU A 34 -11.76 4.32 3.59
N SER A 35 -12.84 3.63 3.97
CA SER A 35 -13.08 2.23 3.58
C SER A 35 -13.04 1.99 2.07
N ILE A 36 -13.44 2.97 1.26
CA ILE A 36 -13.39 2.88 -0.20
C ILE A 36 -11.96 2.93 -0.73
N ASP A 37 -11.08 3.71 -0.10
CA ASP A 37 -9.68 3.82 -0.47
C ASP A 37 -8.94 2.52 -0.14
N TYR A 38 -9.24 1.90 1.00
CA TYR A 38 -8.71 0.57 1.34
C TYR A 38 -9.12 -0.50 0.33
N MET A 39 -10.34 -0.41 -0.22
CA MET A 39 -10.82 -1.34 -1.25
C MET A 39 -10.06 -1.14 -2.57
N ASP A 40 -9.87 0.11 -3.02
CA ASP A 40 -9.08 0.42 -4.23
C ASP A 40 -7.60 0.04 -4.05
N LEU A 41 -7.02 0.37 -2.89
CA LEU A 41 -5.65 -0.01 -2.53
C LEU A 41 -5.44 -1.52 -2.61
N ASN A 42 -6.31 -2.31 -1.98
CA ASN A 42 -6.24 -3.77 -2.08
C ASN A 42 -6.31 -4.22 -3.53
N PHE A 43 -7.27 -3.75 -4.30
CA PHE A 43 -7.40 -4.15 -5.71
C PHE A 43 -6.13 -3.85 -6.53
N ARG A 44 -5.53 -2.66 -6.35
CA ARG A 44 -4.30 -2.27 -7.05
C ARG A 44 -3.08 -3.06 -6.61
N LEU A 45 -2.91 -3.26 -5.30
CA LEU A 45 -1.83 -4.07 -4.75
C LEU A 45 -1.91 -5.50 -5.28
N GLU A 46 -3.09 -6.12 -5.23
CA GLU A 46 -3.29 -7.49 -5.71
C GLU A 46 -2.98 -7.62 -7.21
N LYS A 47 -3.38 -6.63 -8.01
CA LYS A 47 -3.08 -6.58 -9.44
C LYS A 47 -1.59 -6.43 -9.72
N VAL A 48 -0.87 -5.60 -8.97
CA VAL A 48 0.57 -5.34 -9.19
C VAL A 48 1.42 -6.50 -8.72
N PHE A 49 1.11 -7.07 -7.55
CA PHE A 49 1.89 -8.14 -6.93
C PHE A 49 1.38 -9.54 -7.26
N GLN A 50 0.28 -9.66 -8.01
CA GLN A 50 -0.35 -10.94 -8.41
C GLN A 50 -0.61 -11.84 -7.19
N LYS A 51 -1.01 -11.23 -6.07
CA LYS A 51 -1.14 -11.87 -4.77
C LYS A 51 -2.23 -11.23 -3.96
N LYS A 52 -3.06 -12.04 -3.31
CA LYS A 52 -4.16 -11.57 -2.47
C LYS A 52 -3.63 -10.92 -1.18
N ILE A 53 -4.14 -9.73 -0.84
CA ILE A 53 -3.76 -9.01 0.39
C ILE A 53 -4.81 -9.34 1.46
N GLU A 54 -4.58 -10.42 2.20
CA GLU A 54 -5.50 -10.91 3.25
C GLU A 54 -5.06 -10.49 4.66
N ILE A 55 -4.61 -9.24 4.80
CA ILE A 55 -4.21 -8.67 6.09
C ILE A 55 -4.97 -7.37 6.35
N SER A 56 -5.18 -7.07 7.63
CA SER A 56 -5.45 -5.70 8.06
C SER A 56 -4.10 -4.97 8.13
N TYR A 57 -4.01 -3.80 7.50
CA TYR A 57 -2.82 -2.94 7.56
C TYR A 57 -3.23 -1.54 7.99
N LYS A 58 -2.30 -0.86 8.67
CA LYS A 58 -2.43 0.54 9.06
C LYS A 58 -1.36 1.40 8.43
N THR A 59 -0.29 0.80 7.95
CA THR A 59 0.86 1.48 7.35
C THR A 59 1.22 0.83 6.02
N GLY A 60 1.94 1.56 5.17
CA GLY A 60 2.53 0.97 3.96
C GLY A 60 3.56 -0.11 4.29
N GLN A 61 4.25 0.00 5.43
CA GLN A 61 5.24 -0.98 5.87
C GLN A 61 4.60 -2.33 6.20
N ASP A 62 3.39 -2.36 6.79
CA ASP A 62 2.65 -3.61 7.03
C ASP A 62 2.44 -4.41 5.73
N ILE A 63 2.16 -3.70 4.63
CA ILE A 63 1.94 -4.28 3.30
C ILE A 63 3.26 -4.84 2.75
N VAL A 64 4.35 -4.07 2.85
CA VAL A 64 5.69 -4.50 2.41
C VAL A 64 6.12 -5.75 3.17
N ASP A 65 6.00 -5.73 4.50
CA ASP A 65 6.32 -6.87 5.36
C ASP A 65 5.56 -8.12 4.96
N PHE A 66 4.27 -8.00 4.65
CA PHE A 66 3.46 -9.12 4.18
C PHE A 66 3.93 -9.67 2.83
N LEU A 67 4.23 -8.77 1.88
CA LEU A 67 4.66 -9.10 0.53
C LEU A 67 6.07 -9.71 0.47
N GLU A 68 6.95 -9.36 1.41
CA GLU A 68 8.32 -9.89 1.46
C GLU A 68 8.45 -11.17 2.28
N LYS A 69 7.58 -11.38 3.28
CA LYS A 69 7.58 -12.60 4.11
C LYS A 69 6.95 -13.81 3.42
N ASN A 70 6.18 -13.62 2.36
CA ASN A 70 5.42 -14.66 1.67
C ASN A 70 5.64 -14.59 0.17
#